data_AF-A0A5P9NJB3-F1
#
_entry.id   AF-A0A5P9NJB3-F1
#
_cell.length_a   1.000
_cell.length_b   1.000
_cell.length_c   1.000
_cell.angle_alpha   90.00
_cell.angle_beta   90.00
_cell.angle_gamma   90.00
#
_symmetry.space_group_name_H-M   'P 1'
#
loop_
_entity.id
_entity.type
_entity.pdbx_description
1 polymer ?
#
loop_
_entity_poly.entity_id
_entity_poly.type
_entity_poly.pdbx_seq_one_letter_code
_entity_poly.pdbx_strand_id
1 'polypeptide(L)'
;MNKRILQTLILSLLPIAGTASAQDLGKLVEAVDTDKAVQSVDTDKMTEAVSGDSVDYKKAYDSVDKQKASESVDMDKVKEAISTPSE
;
A
#
# COMPACT_ATOMS: atom_id res chain seq x y z
N MET A 1 11.40 5.84 -7.00
CA MET A 1 10.99 5.54 -5.61
C MET A 1 11.72 4.29 -5.11
N ASN A 2 12.22 4.29 -3.87
CA ASN A 2 12.89 3.11 -3.30
C ASN A 2 11.92 1.92 -3.21
N LYS A 3 12.35 0.73 -3.64
CA LYS A 3 11.53 -0.49 -3.64
C LYS A 3 10.93 -0.80 -2.25
N ARG A 4 11.63 -0.42 -1.18
CA ARG A 4 11.15 -0.55 0.21
C ARG A 4 9.97 0.38 0.53
N ILE A 5 10.02 1.63 0.07
CA ILE A 5 8.92 2.61 0.26
C ILE A 5 7.65 2.11 -0.43
N LEU A 6 7.81 1.57 -1.64
CA LEU A 6 6.70 0.99 -2.40
C LEU A 6 6.08 -0.23 -1.70
N GLN A 7 6.90 -1.12 -1.15
CA GLN A 7 6.41 -2.29 -0.40
C GLN A 7 5.68 -1.89 0.88
N THR A 8 6.21 -0.92 1.63
CA THR A 8 5.55 -0.41 2.84
C THR A 8 4.24 0.31 2.51
N LEU A 9 4.19 1.05 1.39
CA LEU A 9 2.97 1.68 0.90
C LEU A 9 1.90 0.63 0.57
N ILE A 10 2.22 -0.36 -0.26
CA ILE A 10 1.29 -1.44 -0.63
C ILE A 10 0.76 -2.15 0.62
N LEU A 11 1.62 -2.45 1.58
CA LEU A 11 1.22 -3.10 2.83
C LEU A 11 0.30 -2.21 3.68
N SER A 12 0.51 -0.89 3.68
CA SER A 12 -0.34 0.06 4.40
C SER A 12 -1.73 0.24 3.77
N LEU A 13 -1.88 -0.09 2.49
CA LEU A 13 -3.16 -0.04 1.75
C LEU A 13 -4.04 -1.27 2.01
N LEU A 14 -3.54 -2.27 2.75
CA LEU A 14 -4.24 -3.52 3.05
C LEU A 14 -4.66 -3.57 4.53
N PRO A 15 -5.79 -2.96 4.94
CA PRO A 15 -6.25 -2.96 6.33
C PRO A 15 -6.86 -4.31 6.79
N ILE A 16 -6.53 -5.43 6.16
CA ILE A 16 -7.14 -6.73 6.48
C ILE A 16 -6.08 -7.83 6.41
N ALA A 17 -5.71 -8.36 7.58
CA ALA A 17 -5.27 -9.74 7.71
C ALA A 17 -5.30 -10.16 9.18
N GLY A 18 -6.47 -10.64 9.63
CA GLY A 18 -6.44 -11.79 10.54
C GLY A 18 -5.82 -12.97 9.78
N THR A 19 -4.80 -13.60 10.34
CA THR A 19 -4.21 -14.90 9.91
C THR A 19 -4.20 -15.20 8.41
N ALA A 20 -3.88 -14.22 7.54
CA ALA A 20 -3.79 -14.45 6.10
C ALA A 20 -2.52 -15.24 5.79
N SER A 21 -2.65 -16.35 5.08
CA SER A 21 -1.52 -17.19 4.65
C SER A 21 -0.68 -16.44 3.60
N ALA A 22 0.59 -16.84 3.42
CA ALA A 22 1.49 -16.20 2.46
C ALA A 22 0.97 -16.20 1.01
N GLN A 23 0.11 -17.17 0.64
CA GLN A 23 -0.55 -17.22 -0.66
C GLN A 23 -1.62 -16.13 -0.83
N ASP A 24 -2.37 -15.82 0.22
CA ASP A 24 -3.41 -14.79 0.19
C ASP A 24 -2.81 -13.39 0.20
N LEU A 25 -1.65 -13.21 0.85
CA LEU A 25 -0.85 -11.97 0.73
C LEU A 25 -0.36 -11.73 -0.70
N GLY A 26 0.01 -12.78 -1.45
CA GLY A 26 0.38 -12.67 -2.86
C GLY A 26 -0.78 -12.13 -3.71
N LYS A 27 -1.97 -12.71 -3.54
CA LYS A 27 -3.18 -12.27 -4.23
C LYS A 27 -3.61 -10.85 -3.83
N LEU A 28 -3.44 -10.47 -2.57
CA LEU A 28 -3.71 -9.11 -2.09
C LEU A 28 -2.77 -8.07 -2.72
N VAL A 29 -1.49 -8.43 -2.93
CA VAL A 29 -0.55 -7.56 -3.65
C VAL A 29 -0.93 -7.45 -5.13
N GLU A 30 -1.43 -8.52 -5.75
CA GLU A 30 -1.95 -8.50 -7.14
C GLU A 30 -3.23 -7.65 -7.29
N ALA A 31 -3.95 -7.41 -6.20
CA ALA A 31 -5.09 -6.50 -6.18
C ALA A 31 -4.67 -5.02 -6.20
N VAL A 32 -3.38 -4.72 -5.98
CA VAL A 32 -2.87 -3.34 -5.98
C VAL A 32 -2.19 -3.03 -7.30
N ASP A 33 -2.76 -2.07 -8.05
CA ASP A 33 -2.11 -1.43 -9.19
C ASP A 33 -0.95 -0.57 -8.68
N THR A 34 0.25 -1.11 -8.80
CA THR A 34 1.47 -0.49 -8.28
C THR A 34 1.75 0.87 -8.95
N ASP A 35 1.48 1.01 -10.25
CA ASP A 35 1.70 2.27 -10.96
C ASP A 35 0.76 3.37 -10.47
N LYS A 36 -0.51 3.05 -10.24
CA LYS A 36 -1.47 3.99 -9.62
C LYS A 36 -1.13 4.27 -8.16
N ALA A 37 -0.71 3.26 -7.40
CA ALA A 37 -0.29 3.45 -6.02
C ALA A 37 0.89 4.42 -5.91
N VAL A 38 1.87 4.34 -6.82
CA VAL A 38 2.97 5.32 -6.87
C VAL A 38 2.47 6.72 -7.20
N GLN A 39 1.52 6.86 -8.13
CA GLN A 39 0.94 8.15 -8.49
C GLN A 39 0.13 8.81 -7.37
N SER A 40 -0.25 8.03 -6.35
CA SER A 40 -0.89 8.56 -5.14
C SER A 40 0.10 9.23 -4.18
N VAL A 41 1.40 9.06 -4.37
CA VAL A 41 2.43 9.57 -3.44
C VAL A 41 3.15 10.77 -4.02
N ASP A 42 3.09 11.89 -3.29
CA ASP A 42 3.97 13.04 -3.46
C ASP A 42 5.37 12.65 -2.96
N THR A 43 6.23 12.28 -3.91
CA THR A 43 7.56 11.74 -3.62
C THR A 43 8.48 12.77 -2.95
N ASP A 44 8.28 14.06 -3.23
CA ASP A 44 9.08 15.12 -2.62
C ASP A 44 8.69 15.27 -1.15
N LYS A 45 7.39 15.34 -0.83
CA LYS A 45 6.91 15.37 0.56
C LYS A 45 7.27 14.10 1.32
N MET A 46 7.16 12.92 0.69
CA MET A 46 7.52 11.65 1.31
C MET A 46 9.03 11.59 1.61
N THR A 47 9.87 12.05 0.67
CA THR A 47 11.31 12.16 0.88
C THR A 47 11.63 13.08 2.04
N GLU A 48 11.02 14.27 2.09
CA GLU A 48 11.21 15.19 3.19
C GLU A 48 10.75 14.62 4.54
N ALA A 49 9.69 13.80 4.56
CA ALA A 49 9.19 13.16 5.76
C ALA A 49 10.14 12.10 6.33
N VAL A 50 11.00 11.50 5.49
CA VAL A 50 11.93 10.42 5.88
C VAL A 50 13.40 10.82 5.87
N SER A 51 13.73 12.06 5.47
CA SER A 51 15.13 12.52 5.35
C SER A 51 15.76 12.98 6.66
N GLY A 52 14.98 13.10 7.75
CA GLY A 52 15.50 13.45 9.08
C GLY A 52 16.00 12.25 9.88
N ASP A 53 16.52 12.49 11.09
CA ASP A 53 16.88 11.43 12.06
C ASP A 53 15.66 10.62 12.53
N SER A 54 14.45 11.16 12.33
CA SER A 54 13.17 10.53 12.64
C SER A 54 12.18 10.69 11.49
N VAL A 55 11.23 9.76 11.39
CA VAL A 55 10.15 9.82 10.40
C VAL A 55 9.06 10.77 10.89
N ASP A 56 8.78 11.81 10.11
CA ASP A 56 7.60 12.66 10.32
C ASP A 56 6.37 11.93 9.74
N TYR A 57 5.71 11.14 10.58
CA TYR A 57 4.54 10.36 10.19
C TYR A 57 3.39 11.22 9.69
N LYS A 58 3.24 12.46 10.17
CA LYS A 58 2.18 13.36 9.72
C LYS A 58 2.47 13.79 8.29
N LYS A 59 3.70 14.20 8.01
CA LYS A 59 4.12 14.59 6.66
C LYS A 59 4.11 13.42 5.68
N ALA A 60 4.52 12.23 6.12
CA ALA A 60 4.42 11.01 5.34
C ALA A 60 2.96 10.69 5.01
N TYR A 61 2.04 10.86 5.96
CA TYR A 61 0.61 10.66 5.73
C TYR A 61 0.02 11.71 4.78
N ASP A 62 0.39 12.99 4.96
CA ASP A 62 -0.06 14.10 4.10
C ASP A 62 0.54 14.01 2.68
N SER A 63 1.61 13.23 2.49
CA SER A 63 2.19 12.96 1.16
C SER A 63 1.38 11.97 0.33
N VAL A 64 0.39 11.29 0.92
CA VAL A 64 -0.43 10.29 0.23
C VAL A 64 -1.81 10.84 -0.10
N ASP A 65 -2.13 10.91 -1.39
CA ASP A 65 -3.47 11.16 -1.90
C ASP A 65 -4.33 9.89 -1.72
N LYS A 66 -5.16 9.91 -0.68
CA LYS A 66 -6.01 8.75 -0.33
C LYS A 66 -7.02 8.38 -1.39
N GLN A 67 -7.51 9.35 -2.18
CA GLN A 67 -8.45 9.04 -3.26
C GLN A 67 -7.75 8.23 -4.34
N LYS A 68 -6.61 8.72 -4.83
CA LYS A 68 -5.81 7.99 -5.82
C LYS A 68 -5.29 6.65 -5.29
N ALA A 69 -4.91 6.62 -4.01
CA ALA A 69 -4.48 5.39 -3.36
C ALA A 69 -5.62 4.36 -3.30
N SER A 70 -6.85 4.78 -3.01
CA SER A 70 -8.01 3.88 -3.05
C SER A 70 -8.32 3.40 -4.47
N GLU A 71 -8.13 4.23 -5.49
CA GLU A 71 -8.32 3.86 -6.91
C GLU A 71 -7.25 2.87 -7.41
N SER A 72 -6.14 2.75 -6.69
CA SER A 72 -5.11 1.75 -6.98
C SER A 72 -5.46 0.35 -6.47
N VAL A 73 -6.54 0.21 -5.68
CA VAL A 73 -6.94 -1.08 -5.08
C VAL A 73 -8.16 -1.64 -5.81
N ASP A 74 -7.99 -2.84 -6.38
CA ASP A 74 -9.09 -3.64 -6.93
C ASP A 74 -9.82 -4.37 -5.80
N MET A 75 -10.92 -3.78 -5.34
CA MET A 75 -11.70 -4.33 -4.24
C MET A 75 -12.35 -5.67 -4.54
N ASP A 76 -12.55 -6.03 -5.80
CA ASP A 76 -13.12 -7.33 -6.15
C ASP A 76 -12.05 -8.42 -6.06
N LYS A 77 -10.81 -8.15 -6.48
CA LYS A 77 -9.66 -9.02 -6.21
C LYS A 77 -9.33 -9.12 -4.73
N VAL A 78 -9.44 -8.04 -3.96
CA VAL A 78 -9.28 -8.08 -2.49
C VAL A 78 -10.30 -9.02 -1.88
N LYS A 79 -11.58 -8.92 -2.27
CA LYS A 79 -12.63 -9.83 -1.77
C LYS A 79 -12.35 -11.27 -2.13
N GLU A 80 -11.92 -11.54 -3.36
CA GLU A 80 -11.54 -12.89 -3.79
C GLU A 80 -10.39 -13.44 -2.92
N ALA A 81 -9.37 -12.63 -2.69
CA ALA A 81 -8.20 -12.99 -1.89
C ALA A 81 -8.50 -13.27 -0.41
N ILE A 82 -9.49 -12.59 0.19
CA ILE A 82 -9.88 -12.84 1.59
C ILE A 82 -10.99 -13.89 1.74
N SER A 83 -11.75 -14.17 0.68
CA SER A 83 -12.88 -15.11 0.71
C SER A 83 -12.48 -16.53 0.27
N THR A 84 -11.37 -16.67 -0.45
CA THR A 84 -10.81 -18.00 -0.73
C THR A 84 -9.93 -18.44 0.43
N PRO A 85 -10.27 -19.54 1.14
CA PRO A 85 -9.32 -20.17 2.06
C PRO A 85 -8.12 -20.62 1.25
N SER A 86 -6.91 -20.42 1.78
CA SER A 86 -5.71 -21.05 1.23
C SER A 86 -5.91 -22.57 1.24
N GLU A 87 -5.95 -23.20 0.07
CA GLU A 87 -6.01 -24.67 -0.08
C GLU A 87 -4.76 -25.36 0.46
#